data_AF-A0A165TL50-F1
#
_entry.id   AF-A0A165TL50-F1
#
_cell.length_a   1.000
_cell.length_b   1.000
_cell.length_c   1.000
_cell.angle_alpha   90.00
_cell.angle_beta   90.00
_cell.angle_gamma   90.00
#
_symmetry.space_group_name_H-M   'P 1'
#
loop_
_entity.id
_entity.type
_entity.pdbx_description
1 polymer ?
#
loop_
_entity_poly.entity_id
_entity_poly.type
_entity_poly.pdbx_seq_one_letter_code
_entity_poly.pdbx_strand_id
1 'polypeptide(L)'
;MHVLVDRITERTGLDPAKAQPAVGIMLNFIAKNSSKEEVEALLEAFPAAEGFLAIDEATENKGLLGGLASKMNASVGVLAALNEMTSLGLSVEEIQQVAKETVQYTREKVGPKMTDEIVARVPGLAEIT
;
A
#
# COMPACT_ATOMS: atom_id res chain seq x y z
N MET A 1 16.40 -11.56 -2.20
CA MET A 1 15.72 -10.29 -2.53
C MET A 1 14.22 -10.49 -2.32
N HIS A 2 13.48 -9.40 -2.14
CA HIS A 2 12.05 -9.44 -1.85
C HIS A 2 11.28 -9.72 -3.15
N VAL A 3 10.47 -10.78 -3.20
CA VAL A 3 9.76 -11.21 -4.43
C VAL A 3 8.96 -10.09 -5.09
N LEU A 4 8.29 -9.24 -4.31
CA LEU A 4 7.54 -8.10 -4.85
C LEU A 4 8.47 -7.01 -5.41
N VAL A 5 9.59 -6.73 -4.74
CA VAL A 5 10.58 -5.75 -5.22
C VAL A 5 11.20 -6.23 -6.53
N ASP A 6 11.57 -7.51 -6.62
CA ASP A 6 12.11 -8.10 -7.85
C ASP A 6 11.11 -8.02 -8.99
N ARG A 7 9.84 -8.32 -8.73
CA ARG A 7 8.77 -8.21 -9.74
C ARG A 7 8.59 -6.77 -10.23
N ILE A 8 8.62 -5.81 -9.31
CA ILE A 8 8.48 -4.39 -9.65
C ILE A 8 9.67 -3.91 -10.46
N THR A 9 10.91 -4.23 -10.07
CA THR A 9 12.10 -3.81 -10.81
C THR A 9 12.13 -4.44 -12.20
N GLU A 10 11.77 -5.72 -12.33
CA GLU A 10 11.65 -6.41 -13.63
C GLU A 10 10.60 -5.78 -14.55
N ARG A 11 9.46 -5.35 -14.01
CA ARG A 11 8.35 -4.82 -14.82
C ARG A 11 8.45 -3.33 -15.15
N THR A 12 9.08 -2.56 -14.27
CA THR A 12 9.15 -1.09 -14.38
C THR A 12 10.52 -0.58 -14.82
N GLY A 13 11.56 -1.39 -14.67
CA GLY A 13 12.95 -0.95 -14.82
C GLY A 13 13.43 -0.05 -13.67
N LEU A 14 12.66 0.09 -12.59
CA LEU A 14 13.06 0.84 -11.40
C LEU A 14 14.34 0.27 -10.80
N ASP A 15 15.20 1.16 -10.31
CA ASP A 15 16.34 0.79 -9.48
C ASP A 15 15.84 0.09 -8.21
N PRO A 16 16.37 -1.08 -7.82
CA PRO A 16 16.03 -1.75 -6.56
C PRO A 16 16.11 -0.84 -5.32
N ALA A 17 17.04 0.11 -5.29
CA ALA A 17 17.20 1.07 -4.19
C ALA A 17 16.02 2.06 -4.08
N LYS A 18 15.25 2.26 -5.17
CA LYS A 18 14.01 3.03 -5.18
C LYS A 18 12.77 2.14 -5.01
N ALA A 19 12.78 0.96 -5.63
CA ALA A 19 11.66 0.03 -5.59
C ALA A 19 11.38 -0.49 -4.18
N GLN A 20 12.43 -0.82 -3.42
CA GLN A 20 12.28 -1.31 -2.06
C GLN A 20 11.55 -0.33 -1.12
N PRO A 21 12.00 0.93 -0.96
CA PRO A 21 11.27 1.90 -0.13
C PRO A 21 9.89 2.25 -0.71
N ALA A 22 9.71 2.30 -2.03
CA ALA A 22 8.39 2.54 -2.65
C ALA A 22 7.37 1.44 -2.31
N VAL A 23 7.79 0.17 -2.33
CA VAL A 23 6.96 -0.96 -1.87
C VAL A 23 6.58 -0.79 -0.40
N GLY A 24 7.53 -0.38 0.45
CA GLY A 24 7.22 -0.20 1.85
C GLY A 24 6.22 0.93 2.13
N ILE A 25 6.35 2.05 1.42
CA ILE A 25 5.38 3.15 1.50
C ILE A 25 3.99 2.68 1.05
N MET A 26 3.89 1.93 -0.05
CA MET A 26 2.61 1.40 -0.55
C MET A 26 1.96 0.44 0.44
N LEU A 27 2.74 -0.52 0.97
CA LEU A 27 2.23 -1.48 1.94
C LEU A 27 1.77 -0.79 3.22
N ASN A 28 2.51 0.22 3.70
CA ASN A 28 2.12 1.02 4.86
C ASN A 28 0.84 1.83 4.60
N PHE A 29 0.73 2.42 3.41
CA PHE A 29 -0.48 3.14 2.99
C PHE A 29 -1.71 2.22 2.98
N ILE A 30 -1.58 1.00 2.45
CA ILE A 30 -2.65 -0.01 2.47
C ILE A 30 -2.98 -0.40 3.91
N ALA A 31 -1.97 -0.75 4.72
CA ALA A 31 -2.15 -1.25 6.08
C ALA A 31 -2.86 -0.22 6.99
N LYS A 32 -2.50 1.06 6.90
CA LYS A 32 -3.13 2.15 7.67
C LYS A 32 -4.62 2.34 7.41
N ASN A 33 -5.11 1.86 6.27
CA ASN A 33 -6.52 1.95 5.88
C ASN A 33 -7.23 0.59 5.90
N SER A 34 -6.56 -0.47 6.36
CA SER A 34 -7.09 -1.84 6.37
C SER A 34 -7.58 -2.25 7.77
N SER A 35 -8.41 -3.29 7.87
CA SER A 35 -8.73 -3.91 9.17
C SER A 35 -7.54 -4.69 9.70
N LYS A 36 -7.59 -5.05 10.98
CA LYS A 36 -6.61 -5.96 11.57
C LYS A 36 -6.49 -7.29 10.79
N GLU A 37 -7.62 -7.88 10.40
CA GLU A 37 -7.66 -9.13 9.62
C GLU A 37 -7.01 -8.96 8.24
N GLU A 38 -7.27 -7.84 7.57
CA GLU A 38 -6.65 -7.52 6.27
C GLU A 38 -5.14 -7.28 6.41
N VAL A 39 -4.69 -6.60 7.48
CA VAL A 39 -3.27 -6.40 7.77
C VAL A 39 -2.58 -7.74 8.06
N GLU A 40 -3.19 -8.62 8.83
CA GLU A 40 -2.69 -9.98 9.08
C GLU A 40 -2.57 -10.76 7.77
N ALA A 41 -3.59 -10.73 6.91
CA ALA A 41 -3.54 -11.37 5.60
C ALA A 41 -2.46 -10.78 4.67
N LEU A 42 -2.22 -9.47 4.73
CA LEU A 42 -1.12 -8.82 4.01
C LEU A 42 0.24 -9.27 4.55
N LEU A 43 0.42 -9.33 5.87
CA LEU A 43 1.68 -9.81 6.46
C LEU A 43 1.96 -11.28 6.10
N GLU A 44 0.93 -12.13 6.04
CA GLU A 44 1.07 -13.51 5.54
C GLU A 44 1.44 -13.57 4.05
N ALA A 45 0.82 -12.71 3.23
CA ALA A 45 1.10 -12.62 1.80
C ALA A 45 2.49 -12.04 1.49
N PHE A 46 2.95 -11.15 2.37
CA PHE A 46 4.22 -10.44 2.30
C PHE A 46 4.99 -10.62 3.61
N PRO A 47 5.61 -11.78 3.89
CA PRO A 47 6.31 -12.01 5.17
C PRO A 47 7.42 -10.99 5.42
N ALA A 48 8.01 -10.48 4.35
CA ALA A 48 9.05 -9.47 4.42
C ALA A 48 8.50 -8.02 4.46
N ALA A 49 7.17 -7.84 4.42
CA ALA A 49 6.49 -6.59 4.73
C ALA A 49 6.56 -6.20 6.20
N GLU A 50 6.82 -7.14 7.10
CA GLU A 50 7.04 -6.82 8.52
C GLU A 50 8.14 -5.76 8.72
N GLY A 51 9.18 -5.78 7.88
CA GLY A 51 10.24 -4.76 7.90
C GLY A 51 9.85 -3.42 7.26
N PHE A 52 8.73 -3.36 6.54
CA PHE A 52 8.23 -2.17 5.85
C PHE A 52 7.04 -1.51 6.54
N LEU A 53 6.24 -2.29 7.28
CA LEU A 53 5.08 -1.77 8.00
C LEU A 53 5.55 -1.12 9.30
N ALA A 54 5.54 0.21 9.34
CA ALA A 54 5.52 0.94 10.60
C ALA A 54 4.10 0.84 11.19
N ILE A 55 3.78 -0.33 11.76
CA ILE A 55 2.56 -0.52 12.53
C ILE A 55 2.77 0.20 13.86
N ASP A 56 2.49 1.49 13.89
CA ASP A 56 2.15 2.12 15.16
C ASP A 56 0.92 1.40 15.70
N GLU A 57 0.92 1.03 16.98
CA GLU A 57 -0.20 0.39 17.70
C GLU A 57 -1.45 1.28 17.81
N ALA A 58 -1.78 2.07 16.78
CA ALA A 58 -3.00 2.85 16.68
C ALA A 58 -4.18 1.98 16.22
N THR A 59 -4.32 0.79 16.81
CA THR A 59 -5.59 0.03 16.78
C THR A 59 -6.41 0.45 17.99
N GLU A 60 -7.00 1.63 17.94
CA GLU A 60 -8.22 1.91 18.72
C GLU A 60 -9.22 2.68 17.87
N ASN A 61 -10.21 1.92 17.39
CA ASN A 61 -11.58 2.32 17.09
C ASN A 61 -11.94 3.76 17.53
N LYS A 62 -12.07 4.67 16.56
CA LYS A 62 -13.04 5.79 16.66
C LYS A 62 -14.00 5.74 15.50
N GLY A 63 -14.98 4.85 15.67
CA GLY A 63 -16.12 4.69 14.78
C GLY A 63 -16.91 5.98 14.57
N LEU A 64 -17.51 6.04 13.39
CA LEU A 64 -18.62 6.88 12.93
C LEU A 64 -18.47 8.42 12.97
N LEU A 65 -17.82 9.02 13.98
CA LEU A 65 -17.49 10.46 14.00
C LEU A 65 -16.13 10.75 13.36
N GLY A 66 -15.23 9.77 13.34
CA GLY A 66 -13.97 9.82 12.59
C GLY A 66 -14.16 9.66 11.07
N GLY A 67 -15.31 9.18 10.59
CA GLY A 67 -15.55 8.95 9.16
C GLY A 67 -15.71 10.22 8.31
N LEU A 68 -16.06 11.35 8.92
CA LEU A 68 -16.14 12.65 8.23
C LEU A 68 -14.82 13.43 8.30
N ALA A 69 -14.06 13.31 9.39
CA ALA A 69 -12.69 13.80 9.47
C ALA A 69 -11.72 12.94 8.61
N SER A 70 -11.96 11.63 8.51
CA SER A 70 -11.18 10.70 7.69
C SER A 70 -11.40 10.90 6.20
N LYS A 71 -12.56 11.35 5.73
CA LYS A 71 -12.74 11.65 4.30
C LYS A 71 -11.92 12.87 3.84
N MET A 72 -11.67 13.82 4.73
CA MET A 72 -10.79 14.96 4.44
C MET A 72 -9.31 14.63 4.65
N ASN A 73 -8.99 13.63 5.47
CA ASN A 73 -7.63 13.11 5.69
C ASN A 73 -7.25 11.94 4.76
N ALA A 74 -8.22 11.32 4.08
CA ALA A 74 -8.04 10.21 3.17
C ALA A 74 -7.30 10.63 1.90
N SER A 75 -7.71 11.77 1.32
CA SER A 75 -6.98 12.41 0.23
C SER A 75 -5.58 12.85 0.68
N VAL A 76 -5.42 13.27 1.95
CA VAL A 76 -4.11 13.58 2.53
C VAL A 76 -3.24 12.31 2.60
N GLY A 77 -3.81 11.13 2.85
CA GLY A 77 -3.09 9.86 2.92
C GLY A 77 -2.47 9.42 1.59
N VAL A 78 -3.26 9.42 0.50
CA VAL A 78 -2.75 9.11 -0.85
C VAL A 78 -1.73 10.14 -1.29
N LEU A 79 -2.03 11.43 -1.08
CA LEU A 79 -1.11 12.50 -1.45
C LEU A 79 0.19 12.43 -0.65
N ALA A 80 0.16 12.04 0.62
CA ALA A 80 1.36 11.84 1.42
C ALA A 80 2.20 10.68 0.87
N ALA A 81 1.60 9.52 0.58
CA ALA A 81 2.31 8.39 -0.03
C ALA A 81 2.90 8.75 -1.41
N LEU A 82 2.12 9.45 -2.23
CA LEU A 82 2.57 9.97 -3.52
C LEU A 82 3.76 10.93 -3.34
N ASN A 83 3.65 11.91 -2.45
CA ASN A 83 4.71 12.87 -2.16
C ASN A 83 5.99 12.18 -1.66
N GLU A 84 5.87 11.18 -0.79
CA GLU A 84 7.00 10.41 -0.28
C GLU A 84 7.71 9.65 -1.40
N MET A 85 6.97 8.96 -2.27
CA MET A 85 7.56 8.26 -3.42
C MET A 85 8.14 9.22 -4.46
N THR A 86 7.51 10.36 -4.74
CA THR A 86 8.11 11.38 -5.62
C THR A 86 9.39 11.97 -5.03
N SER A 87 9.51 12.05 -3.70
CA SER A 87 10.73 12.49 -3.02
C SER A 87 11.88 11.49 -3.14
N LEU A 88 11.56 10.20 -3.36
CA LEU A 88 12.54 9.17 -3.78
C LEU A 88 12.91 9.29 -5.27
N GLY A 89 12.32 10.24 -5.98
CA GLY A 89 12.53 10.49 -7.40
C GLY A 89 11.82 9.48 -8.30
N LEU A 90 10.66 8.96 -7.87
CA LEU A 90 9.75 8.22 -8.75
C LEU A 90 8.85 9.17 -9.52
N SER A 91 8.56 8.84 -10.77
CA SER A 91 7.51 9.49 -11.56
C SER A 91 6.12 9.00 -11.12
N VAL A 92 5.07 9.72 -11.51
CA VAL A 92 3.68 9.31 -11.23
C VAL A 92 3.36 7.97 -11.89
N GLU A 93 3.86 7.74 -13.10
CA GLU A 93 3.68 6.46 -13.82
C GLU A 93 4.37 5.30 -13.08
N GLU A 94 5.58 5.51 -12.56
CA GLU A 94 6.29 4.50 -11.76
C GLU A 94 5.53 4.17 -10.47
N ILE A 95 4.95 5.18 -9.81
CA ILE A 95 4.14 4.99 -8.61
C ILE A 95 2.87 4.19 -8.92
N GLN A 96 2.19 4.48 -10.02
CA GLN A 96 1.04 3.71 -10.47
C GLN A 96 1.41 2.25 -10.76
N GLN A 97 2.57 2.00 -11.35
CA GLN A 97 3.04 0.62 -11.59
C GLN A 97 3.34 -0.13 -10.29
N VAL A 98 4.01 0.53 -9.33
CA VAL A 98 4.22 -0.03 -7.99
C VAL A 98 2.89 -0.39 -7.32
N ALA A 99 1.90 0.51 -7.39
CA ALA A 99 0.58 0.28 -6.83
C ALA A 99 -0.11 -0.93 -7.49
N LYS A 100 -0.13 -0.98 -8.84
CA LYS A 100 -0.71 -2.07 -9.63
C LYS A 100 -0.10 -3.42 -9.31
N GLU A 101 1.22 -3.51 -9.28
CA GLU A 101 1.92 -4.76 -8.98
C GLU A 101 1.69 -5.20 -7.54
N THR A 102 1.62 -4.25 -6.60
CA THR A 102 1.30 -4.56 -5.21
C THR A 102 -0.11 -5.13 -5.10
N VAL A 103 -1.12 -4.50 -5.70
CA VAL A 103 -2.50 -5.00 -5.69
C VAL A 103 -2.64 -6.32 -6.44
N GLN A 104 -1.97 -6.47 -7.59
CA GLN A 104 -1.96 -7.73 -8.33
C GLN A 104 -1.36 -8.86 -7.49
N TYR A 105 -0.23 -8.62 -6.82
CA TYR A 105 0.40 -9.62 -5.98
C TYR A 105 -0.47 -9.95 -4.77
N THR A 106 -1.10 -8.95 -4.14
CA THR A 106 -2.10 -9.17 -3.08
C THR A 106 -3.23 -10.08 -3.59
N ARG A 107 -3.79 -9.79 -4.77
CA ARG A 107 -4.83 -10.62 -5.41
C ARG A 107 -4.38 -12.06 -5.65
N GLU A 108 -3.14 -12.28 -6.06
CA GLU A 108 -2.57 -13.62 -6.24
C GLU A 108 -2.40 -14.38 -4.92
N LYS A 109 -2.23 -13.69 -3.79
CA LYS A 109 -1.96 -14.31 -2.48
C LYS A 109 -3.21 -14.49 -1.61
N VAL A 110 -4.02 -13.46 -1.47
CA VAL A 110 -5.21 -13.46 -0.58
C VAL A 110 -6.53 -13.62 -1.36
N GLY A 111 -6.45 -13.66 -2.69
CA GLY A 111 -7.59 -13.83 -3.57
C GLY A 111 -8.31 -12.50 -3.91
N PRO A 112 -9.18 -12.54 -4.94
CA PRO A 112 -9.82 -11.35 -5.48
C PRO A 112 -10.77 -10.68 -4.49
N LYS A 113 -11.57 -11.46 -3.75
CA LYS A 113 -12.56 -10.91 -2.82
C LYS A 113 -11.91 -10.04 -1.73
N MET A 114 -10.91 -10.58 -1.03
CA MET A 114 -10.18 -9.85 0.01
C MET A 114 -9.46 -8.62 -0.57
N THR A 115 -8.90 -8.76 -1.78
CA THR A 115 -8.23 -7.65 -2.45
C THR A 115 -9.20 -6.52 -2.80
N ASP A 116 -10.38 -6.86 -3.31
CA ASP A 116 -11.40 -5.88 -3.66
C ASP A 116 -11.92 -5.16 -2.41
N GLU A 117 -12.03 -5.86 -1.27
CA GLU A 117 -12.37 -5.27 0.03
C GLU A 117 -11.29 -4.28 0.51
N ILE A 118 -10.01 -4.65 0.40
CA ILE A 118 -8.87 -3.78 0.70
C ILE A 118 -8.90 -2.53 -0.21
N VAL A 119 -9.02 -2.71 -1.53
CA VAL A 119 -9.04 -1.59 -2.49
C VAL A 119 -10.23 -0.66 -2.27
N ALA A 120 -11.40 -1.21 -1.94
CA ALA A 120 -12.58 -0.41 -1.63
C ALA A 120 -12.45 0.40 -0.33
N ARG A 121 -11.65 -0.10 0.63
CA ARG A 121 -11.44 0.57 1.91
C ARG A 121 -10.34 1.63 1.85
N VAL A 122 -9.29 1.39 1.07
CA VAL A 122 -8.15 2.32 0.93
C VAL A 122 -8.53 3.45 -0.04
N PRO A 123 -8.81 4.67 0.46
CA PRO A 123 -9.30 5.75 -0.39
C PRO A 123 -8.26 6.13 -1.43
N GLY A 124 -8.67 6.34 -2.69
CA GLY A 124 -7.78 6.71 -3.80
C GLY A 124 -6.79 5.63 -4.27
N LEU A 125 -6.72 4.46 -3.63
CA LEU A 125 -5.93 3.34 -4.16
C LEU A 125 -6.47 2.89 -5.53
N ALA A 126 -7.79 2.86 -5.69
CA ALA A 126 -8.45 2.55 -6.97
C ALA A 126 -8.18 3.60 -8.07
N GLU A 127 -7.69 4.79 -7.73
CA GLU A 127 -7.36 5.84 -8.70
C GLU A 127 -5.93 5.69 -9.25
N ILE A 128 -5.06 4.99 -8.51
CA ILE A 128 -3.66 4.78 -8.86
C ILE A 128 -3.33 3.32 -9.23
N THR A 129 -4.30 2.42 -9.10
CA THR A 129 -4.24 0.99 -9.47
C THR A 129 -5.10 0.72 -10.70
#